data_AF-A0A959V1Q9-F1
#
_entry.id   AF-A0A959V1Q9-F1
#
_cell.length_a   1.000
_cell.length_b   1.000
_cell.length_c   1.000
_cell.angle_alpha   90.00
_cell.angle_beta   90.00
_cell.angle_gamma   90.00
#
_symmetry.space_group_name_H-M   'P 1'
#
loop_
_entity.id
_entity.type
_entity.pdbx_description
1 polymer ?
#
loop_
_entity_poly.entity_id
_entity_poly.type
_entity_poly.pdbx_seq_one_letter_code
_entity_poly.pdbx_strand_id
1 'polypeptide(L)'
;MTATMLAPWTYAPSLTAYRRWRARAVRIGGIGIGGDHPIRVQSMTTTDTMDTDATVAQSIRMIEAGCELVRITAPSRKEAENLAEIRKRIRAAGFDTPLVAD
;
A
#
# COMPACT_ATOMS: atom_id res chain seq x y z
N MET A 1 5.58 -38.23 -8.54
CA MET A 1 6.90 -38.02 -7.90
C MET A 1 7.70 -37.12 -8.80
N THR A 2 7.85 -35.84 -8.44
CA THR A 2 9.05 -35.05 -8.75
C THR A 2 9.13 -34.03 -7.64
N ALA A 3 9.92 -34.36 -6.61
CA ALA A 3 10.33 -33.39 -5.62
C ALA A 3 11.07 -32.30 -6.39
N THR A 4 10.47 -31.12 -6.52
CA THR A 4 11.17 -29.92 -6.95
C THR A 4 12.23 -29.66 -5.90
N MET A 5 13.44 -30.12 -6.16
CA MET A 5 14.62 -29.70 -5.40
C MET A 5 14.58 -28.18 -5.39
N LEU A 6 14.38 -27.59 -4.21
CA LEU A 6 14.58 -26.17 -3.99
C LEU A 6 16.03 -25.91 -4.39
N ALA A 7 16.22 -25.32 -5.58
CA ALA A 7 17.51 -24.88 -6.05
C ALA A 7 18.18 -24.06 -4.93
N PRO A 8 19.53 -24.10 -4.81
CA PRO A 8 20.24 -23.32 -3.79
C PRO A 8 19.72 -21.89 -3.86
N TRP A 9 19.21 -21.38 -2.73
CA TRP A 9 18.51 -20.11 -2.60
C TRP A 9 19.26 -18.99 -3.33
N THR A 10 18.94 -18.81 -4.61
CA THR A 10 19.66 -17.87 -5.46
C THR A 10 18.98 -16.54 -5.22
N TYR A 11 19.55 -15.75 -4.30
CA TYR A 11 18.99 -14.47 -3.85
C TYR A 11 18.70 -13.52 -5.02
N ALA A 12 19.58 -13.47 -6.02
CA ALA A 12 19.42 -12.65 -7.21
C ALA A 12 19.61 -13.48 -8.49
N PRO A 13 18.64 -13.51 -9.42
CA PRO A 13 18.74 -14.27 -10.68
C PRO A 13 19.74 -13.65 -11.68
N SER A 14 20.19 -12.42 -11.46
CA SER A 14 21.28 -11.77 -12.20
C SER A 14 21.92 -10.69 -11.32
N LEU A 15 23.25 -10.56 -11.37
CA LEU A 15 23.99 -9.50 -10.68
C LEU A 15 24.04 -8.19 -11.47
N THR A 16 23.70 -8.23 -12.76
CA THR A 16 23.90 -7.11 -13.70
C THR A 16 22.63 -6.68 -14.43
N ALA A 17 21.59 -7.52 -14.46
CA ALA A 17 20.33 -7.23 -15.11
C ALA A 17 19.17 -7.22 -14.11
N TYR A 18 18.29 -6.23 -14.21
CA TYR A 18 17.07 -6.21 -13.42
C TYR A 18 16.12 -7.33 -13.86
N ARG A 19 15.72 -8.15 -12.89
CA ARG A 19 14.61 -9.10 -13.03
C ARG A 19 13.75 -9.01 -11.79
N ARG A 20 12.45 -8.80 -11.98
CA ARG A 20 11.51 -8.81 -10.87
C ARG A 20 11.46 -10.19 -10.22
N TRP A 21 11.60 -10.23 -8.90
CA TRP A 21 11.44 -11.46 -8.14
C TRP A 21 10.00 -11.97 -8.21
N ARG A 22 9.81 -13.27 -8.47
CA ARG A 22 8.49 -13.90 -8.44
C ARG A 22 8.04 -14.08 -7.00
N ALA A 23 7.36 -13.06 -6.48
CA ALA A 23 6.73 -13.08 -5.17
C ALA A 23 5.31 -13.66 -5.24
N ARG A 24 4.80 -14.13 -4.10
CA ARG A 24 3.38 -14.46 -3.91
C ARG A 24 2.53 -13.22 -4.19
N ALA A 25 1.45 -13.38 -4.96
CA ALA A 25 0.46 -12.32 -5.14
C ALA A 25 -0.39 -12.11 -3.87
N VAL A 26 -0.56 -10.86 -3.47
CA VAL A 26 -1.36 -10.43 -2.31
C VAL A 26 -2.33 -9.35 -2.75
N ARG A 27 -3.58 -9.46 -2.30
CA ARG A 27 -4.62 -8.47 -2.56
C ARG A 27 -4.69 -7.45 -1.43
N ILE A 28 -4.74 -6.17 -1.77
CA ILE A 28 -4.88 -5.05 -0.83
C ILE A 28 -6.06 -4.20 -1.31
N GLY A 29 -7.20 -4.27 -0.62
CA GLY A 29 -8.45 -3.70 -1.12
C GLY A 29 -8.79 -4.23 -2.52
N GLY A 30 -8.93 -3.33 -3.50
CA GLY A 30 -9.23 -3.64 -4.90
C GLY A 30 -8.02 -3.95 -5.79
N ILE A 31 -6.78 -3.83 -5.30
CA ILE A 31 -5.56 -4.00 -6.12
C ILE A 31 -4.75 -5.23 -5.71
N GLY A 32 -3.90 -5.70 -6.62
CA GLY A 32 -2.94 -6.78 -6.38
C GLY A 32 -1.49 -6.30 -6.42
N ILE A 33 -0.65 -6.87 -5.55
CA ILE A 33 0.82 -6.68 -5.49
C ILE A 33 1.49 -8.07 -5.51
N GLY A 34 2.63 -8.18 -6.19
CA GLY A 34 3.35 -9.45 -6.35
C GLY A 34 2.82 -10.28 -7.53
N GLY A 35 3.41 -11.45 -7.76
CA GLY A 35 3.16 -12.26 -8.96
C GLY A 35 3.38 -11.43 -10.23
N ASP A 36 2.36 -11.42 -11.09
CA ASP A 36 2.37 -10.71 -12.38
C ASP A 36 1.66 -9.34 -12.33
N HIS A 37 1.15 -8.90 -11.16
CA HIS A 37 0.55 -7.57 -11.01
C HIS A 37 1.60 -6.46 -11.19
N PRO A 38 1.28 -5.27 -11.72
CA PRO A 38 2.28 -4.21 -11.92
C PRO A 38 2.94 -3.74 -10.60
N ILE A 39 4.03 -2.98 -10.73
CA ILE A 39 4.57 -2.21 -9.60
C ILE A 39 3.53 -1.15 -9.25
N ARG A 40 3.14 -1.08 -7.97
CA ARG A 40 2.12 -0.14 -7.50
C ARG A 40 2.76 1.11 -6.91
N VAL A 41 2.12 2.26 -7.12
CA VAL A 41 2.55 3.54 -6.56
C VAL A 41 1.90 3.74 -5.19
N GLN A 42 2.73 3.95 -4.17
CA GLN A 42 2.30 4.25 -2.81
C GLN A 42 2.91 5.58 -2.37
N SER A 43 2.17 6.31 -1.54
CA SER A 43 2.66 7.50 -0.83
C SER A 43 2.18 7.50 0.62
N MET A 44 2.70 8.42 1.43
CA MET A 44 2.40 8.56 2.84
C MET A 44 1.99 10.00 3.16
N THR A 45 0.99 10.16 4.02
CA THR A 45 0.59 11.49 4.52
C THR A 45 1.68 12.08 5.41
N THR A 46 1.73 13.41 5.47
CA THR A 46 2.64 14.17 6.34
C THR A 46 1.89 15.02 7.37
N THR A 47 0.56 15.00 7.31
CA THR A 47 -0.33 15.66 8.27
C THR A 47 -0.33 14.91 9.60
N ASP A 48 -0.69 15.62 10.66
CA ASP A 48 -1.05 14.98 11.93
C ASP A 48 -2.31 14.13 11.69
N THR A 49 -2.25 12.83 11.99
CA THR A 49 -3.39 11.93 11.84
C THR A 49 -4.59 12.36 12.68
N MET A 50 -4.39 13.12 13.76
CA MET A 50 -5.49 13.71 14.54
C MET A 50 -6.16 14.90 13.84
N ASP A 51 -5.50 15.52 12.86
CA ASP A 51 -6.13 16.46 11.92
C ASP A 51 -6.79 15.68 10.78
N THR A 52 -8.03 15.25 11.03
CA THR A 52 -8.83 14.46 10.09
C THR A 52 -9.01 15.17 8.76
N ASP A 53 -9.31 16.47 8.77
CA ASP A 53 -9.61 17.21 7.54
C ASP A 53 -8.37 17.39 6.68
N ALA A 54 -7.24 17.76 7.29
CA ALA A 54 -5.98 17.85 6.57
C ALA A 54 -5.55 16.49 6.00
N THR A 55 -5.70 15.42 6.78
CA THR A 55 -5.33 14.05 6.37
C THR A 55 -6.20 13.54 5.24
N VAL A 56 -7.52 13.77 5.29
CA VAL A 56 -8.45 13.43 4.20
C VAL A 56 -8.10 14.23 2.94
N ALA A 57 -7.92 15.54 3.06
CA ALA A 57 -7.61 16.39 1.91
C ALA A 57 -6.28 16.02 1.27
N GLN A 58 -5.23 15.74 2.06
CA GLN A 58 -3.94 15.27 1.54
C GLN A 58 -4.06 13.90 0.87
N SER A 59 -4.80 12.98 1.48
CA SER A 59 -5.03 11.64 0.91
C SER A 59 -5.70 11.73 -0.45
N ILE A 60 -6.75 12.53 -0.58
CA ILE A 60 -7.46 12.74 -1.85
C ILE A 60 -6.54 13.33 -2.91
N ARG A 61 -5.78 14.39 -2.59
CA ARG A 61 -4.81 14.99 -3.53
C ARG A 61 -3.78 13.98 -4.03
N MET A 62 -3.29 13.10 -3.17
CA MET A 62 -2.36 12.04 -3.58
C MET A 62 -3.04 11.03 -4.51
N ILE A 63 -4.27 10.62 -4.20
CA ILE A 63 -5.04 9.69 -5.03
C ILE A 63 -5.28 10.28 -6.42
N GLU A 64 -5.70 11.54 -6.49
CA GLU A 64 -5.90 12.26 -7.76
C GLU A 64 -4.60 12.41 -8.57
N ALA A 65 -3.46 12.50 -7.89
CA ALA A 65 -2.14 12.51 -8.53
C ALA A 65 -1.67 11.12 -9.00
N GLY A 66 -2.45 10.06 -8.79
CA GLY A 66 -2.13 8.69 -9.24
C GLY A 66 -1.61 7.75 -8.13
N CYS A 67 -1.75 8.13 -6.86
CA CYS A 67 -1.40 7.25 -5.75
C CYS A 67 -2.39 6.08 -5.64
N GLU A 68 -1.89 4.85 -5.73
CA GLU A 68 -2.70 3.62 -5.67
C GLU A 68 -2.82 3.07 -4.24
N LEU A 69 -1.96 3.49 -3.30
CA LEU A 69 -2.04 3.15 -1.88
C LEU A 69 -1.63 4.35 -1.02
N VAL A 70 -2.47 4.72 -0.05
CA VAL A 70 -2.14 5.81 0.89
C VAL A 70 -1.78 5.22 2.25
N ARG A 71 -0.60 5.56 2.77
CA ARG A 71 -0.16 5.21 4.13
C ARG A 71 -0.39 6.37 5.09
N ILE A 72 -0.88 6.08 6.29
CA ILE A 72 -1.19 7.05 7.35
C ILE A 72 -0.62 6.53 8.66
N THR A 73 0.14 7.37 9.37
CA THR A 73 0.76 7.03 10.66
C THR A 73 -0.29 6.85 11.77
N ALA A 74 -0.20 5.78 12.54
CA ALA A 74 -1.05 5.51 13.70
C ALA A 74 -0.20 4.99 14.89
N PRO A 75 0.62 5.87 15.50
CA PRO A 75 1.64 5.47 16.48
C PRO A 75 1.02 5.16 17.86
N SER A 76 -0.16 5.69 18.15
CA SER A 76 -0.90 5.39 19.36
C SER A 76 -2.34 4.98 19.05
N ARG A 77 -3.04 4.54 20.10
CA ARG A 77 -4.44 4.12 20.01
C ARG A 77 -5.36 5.24 19.52
N LYS A 78 -5.06 6.50 19.84
CA LYS A 78 -5.90 7.64 19.44
C LYS A 78 -5.91 7.82 17.92
N GLU A 79 -4.74 7.81 17.29
CA GLU A 79 -4.62 7.93 15.84
C GLU A 79 -5.23 6.71 15.15
N ALA A 80 -4.99 5.50 15.68
CA ALA A 80 -5.58 4.27 15.18
C ALA A 80 -7.13 4.30 15.20
N GLU A 81 -7.73 4.82 16.27
CA GLU A 81 -9.18 5.03 16.34
C GLU A 81 -9.65 6.09 15.32
N ASN A 82 -8.88 7.17 15.12
CA ASN A 82 -9.23 8.22 14.17
C ASN A 82 -9.17 7.77 12.68
N LEU A 83 -8.38 6.74 12.36
CA LEU A 83 -8.34 6.16 11.00
C LEU A 83 -9.73 5.72 10.50
N ALA A 84 -10.64 5.33 11.40
CA ALA A 84 -12.00 4.95 11.03
C ALA A 84 -12.77 6.12 10.40
N GLU A 85 -12.65 7.32 10.99
CA GLU A 85 -13.31 8.52 10.50
C GLU A 85 -12.65 9.01 9.21
N ILE A 86 -11.32 9.01 9.13
CA ILE A 86 -10.57 9.35 7.90
C ILE A 86 -11.02 8.45 6.75
N ARG A 87 -11.05 7.13 6.97
CA ARG A 87 -11.50 6.14 5.97
C ARG A 87 -12.94 6.43 5.53
N LYS A 88 -13.84 6.71 6.47
CA LYS A 88 -15.24 7.00 6.17
C LYS A 88 -15.37 8.23 5.26
N ARG A 89 -14.64 9.32 5.55
CA ARG A 89 -14.68 10.56 4.74
C ARG A 89 -14.10 10.35 3.34
N ILE A 90 -12.99 9.63 3.21
CA ILE A 90 -12.39 9.32 1.89
C ILE A 90 -13.35 8.48 1.05
N ARG A 91 -14.03 7.49 1.64
CA ARG A 91 -15.04 6.68 0.96
C ARG A 91 -16.28 7.49 0.59
N ALA A 92 -16.75 8.38 1.47
CA ALA A 92 -17.86 9.29 1.18
C ALA A 92 -17.54 10.26 0.02
N ALA A 93 -16.27 10.61 -0.17
CA ALA A 93 -15.79 11.38 -1.31
C ALA A 93 -15.64 10.56 -2.62
N GLY A 94 -15.98 9.26 -2.61
CA GLY A 94 -16.00 8.41 -3.80
C GLY A 94 -14.67 7.72 -4.12
N PHE A 95 -13.69 7.77 -3.22
CA PHE A 95 -12.39 7.13 -3.45
C PHE A 95 -12.28 5.78 -2.72
N ASP A 96 -12.03 4.72 -3.47
CA ASP A 96 -11.85 3.35 -2.96
C ASP A 96 -10.39 2.92 -2.75
N THR A 97 -9.44 3.84 -2.95
CA THR A 97 -8.00 3.58 -2.81
C THR A 97 -7.70 2.94 -1.44
N PRO A 98 -6.90 1.85 -1.41
CA PRO A 98 -6.48 1.22 -0.17
C PRO A 98 -5.74 2.19 0.77
N LEU A 99 -6.07 2.09 2.06
CA LEU A 99 -5.40 2.81 3.14
C LEU A 99 -4.58 1.83 3.97
N VAL A 100 -3.36 2.21 4.32
CA VAL A 100 -2.40 1.40 5.10
C VAL A 100 -2.10 2.15 6.40
N ALA A 101 -2.25 1.47 7.53
CA ALA A 101 -1.77 1.99 8.81
C ALA A 101 -0.26 1.71 8.94
N ASP A 102 0.50 2.73 9.31
CA ASP A 102 1.91 2.63 9.73
C ASP A 102 2.00 2.67 11.25
#